data_AF-A0A9X0QY16-F1
#
_entry.id   AF-A0A9X0QY16-F1
#
_cell.length_a   1.000
_cell.length_b   1.000
_cell.length_c   1.000
_cell.angle_alpha   90.00
_cell.angle_beta   90.00
_cell.angle_gamma   90.00
#
_symmetry.space_group_name_H-M   'P 1'
#
loop_
_entity.id
_entity.type
_entity.pdbx_description
1 polymer ?
#
loop_
_entity_poly.entity_id
_entity_poly.type
_entity_poly.pdbx_seq_one_letter_code
_entity_poly.pdbx_strand_id
1 'polypeptide(L)' 'MSPLQLFLLPGNLLSDALHIADPDSRTMLRILVNMLVWNLVAVLAVLPFI' A
#
# COMPACT_ATOMS: atom_id res chain seq x y z
N MET A 1 7.21 -5.21 -14.83
CA MET A 1 6.94 -4.85 -13.41
C MET A 1 7.04 -6.11 -12.58
N SER A 2 7.82 -6.11 -11.50
CA SER A 2 7.91 -7.26 -10.61
C SER A 2 6.65 -7.34 -9.72
N PRO A 3 6.22 -8.53 -9.28
CA PRO A 3 5.04 -8.67 -8.42
C PRO A 3 5.16 -7.86 -7.11
N LEU A 4 6.37 -7.72 -6.59
CA LEU A 4 6.66 -6.86 -5.43
C LEU A 4 6.42 -5.38 -5.72
N GLN A 5 6.70 -4.90 -6.92
CA GLN A 5 6.42 -3.50 -7.29
C GLN A 5 4.93 -3.20 -7.34
N LEU A 6 4.11 -4.15 -7.81
CA LEU A 6 2.65 -4.05 -7.78
C LEU A 6 2.11 -4.04 -6.35
N PHE A 7 2.68 -4.88 -5.47
CA PHE A 7 2.28 -4.92 -4.06
C PHE A 7 2.58 -3.61 -3.31
N LEU A 8 3.68 -2.94 -3.67
CA LEU A 8 4.13 -1.71 -3.03
C LEU A 8 3.55 -0.42 -3.63
N LEU A 9 2.77 -0.55 -4.70
CA LEU A 9 2.29 0.55 -5.53
C LEU A 9 1.37 1.54 -4.78
N PRO A 10 0.38 1.09 -3.96
CA PRO A 10 -0.49 2.01 -3.22
C PRO A 10 0.30 2.92 -2.26
N GLY A 11 1.23 2.33 -1.52
CA GLY A 11 2.10 3.07 -0.61
C GLY A 11 3.04 4.05 -1.31
N ASN A 12 3.53 3.71 -2.51
CA ASN A 12 4.33 4.61 -3.33
C ASN A 12 3.54 5.80 -3.86
N LEU A 13 2.34 5.55 -4.39
CA LEU A 13 1.47 6.62 -4.89
C LEU A 13 1.11 7.61 -3.79
N LEU A 14 0.82 7.13 -2.57
CA LEU A 14 0.50 8.01 -1.46
C LEU A 14 1.72 8.81 -0.97
N SER A 15 2.88 8.17 -0.94
CA SER A 15 4.15 8.83 -0.59
C SER A 15 4.51 9.93 -1.59
N ASP A 16 4.25 9.69 -2.88
CA ASP A 16 4.47 10.65 -3.96
C ASP A 16 3.45 11.80 -3.90
N ALA A 17 2.17 11.50 -3.64
CA ALA A 17 1.13 12.52 -3.48
C ALA A 17 1.41 13.47 -2.30
N LEU A 18 1.92 12.92 -1.19
CA LEU A 18 2.26 13.68 0.01
C LEU A 18 3.62 14.39 -0.06
N HIS A 19 4.36 14.28 -1.17
CA HIS A 19 5.69 14.89 -1.37
C HIS A 19 6.65 14.61 -0.19
N ILE A 20 6.62 13.40 0.36
CA ILE A 20 7.49 13.05 1.48
C ILE A 20 8.92 12.90 0.94
N ALA A 21 9.79 13.84 1.31
CA ALA A 21 11.20 13.83 0.91
C ALA A 21 12.04 12.85 1.76
N ASP A 22 11.60 12.56 2.99
CA ASP A 22 12.33 11.72 3.94
C ASP A 22 12.19 10.21 3.61
N PRO A 23 13.32 9.49 3.40
CA PRO A 23 13.28 8.09 2.95
C PRO A 23 12.74 7.12 3.99
N ASP A 24 12.97 7.38 5.29
CA ASP A 24 12.47 6.54 6.37
C ASP A 24 10.95 6.71 6.50
N SER A 25 10.47 7.95 6.45
CA SER A 25 9.05 8.29 6.45
C SER A 25 8.31 7.67 5.25
N ARG A 26 8.92 7.68 4.05
CA ARG A 26 8.35 7.00 2.86
C ARG A 26 8.26 5.50 3.06
N THR A 27 9.27 4.88 3.68
CA THR A 27 9.27 3.43 3.93
C THR A 27 8.18 3.05 4.92
N MET A 28 8.05 3.81 6.01
CA MET A 28 6.99 3.62 7.00
C MET A 28 5.60 3.80 6.38
N LEU A 29 5.39 4.89 5.63
CA LEU A 29 4.12 5.18 4.97
C LEU A 29 3.76 4.08 3.96
N ARG A 30 4.73 3.62 3.18
CA ARG A 30 4.55 2.52 2.23
C ARG A 30 4.05 1.26 2.92
N ILE A 31 4.67 0.87 4.04
CA ILE A 31 4.27 -0.33 4.79
C ILE A 31 2.86 -0.18 5.37
N LEU A 32 2.56 0.95 6.01
CA LEU A 32 1.25 1.22 6.60
C LEU A 32 0.13 1.20 5.56
N VAL A 33 0.31 1.92 4.46
CA VAL A 33 -0.68 2.01 3.40
C VAL A 33 -0.89 0.66 2.73
N ASN A 34 0.19 -0.08 2.48
CA ASN A 34 0.06 -1.41 1.88
C ASN A 34 -0.68 -2.36 2.83
N MET A 35 -0.36 -2.38 4.13
CA MET A 35 -1.12 -3.21 5.07
C MET A 35 -2.60 -2.85 5.08
N LEU A 36 -2.95 -1.56 5.09
CA LEU A 36 -4.34 -1.12 5.11
C LEU A 36 -5.08 -1.49 3.81
N VAL A 37 -4.49 -1.17 2.65
CA VAL A 37 -5.10 -1.42 1.33
C VAL A 37 -5.24 -2.92 1.10
N TRP A 38 -4.22 -3.71 1.37
CA TRP A 38 -4.28 -5.16 1.16
C TRP A 38 -5.21 -5.86 2.15
N ASN A 39 -5.32 -5.38 3.39
CA ASN A 39 -6.31 -5.88 4.33
C ASN A 39 -7.73 -5.59 3.84
N LEU A 40 -8.01 -4.36 3.39
CA LEU A 40 -9.31 -4.00 2.82
C LEU A 40 -9.63 -4.85 1.57
N VAL A 41 -8.68 -5.02 0.66
CA VAL A 41 -8.83 -5.87 -0.52
C VAL A 41 -9.14 -7.31 -0.11
N ALA A 42 -8.46 -7.85 0.90
CA ALA A 42 -8.73 -9.20 1.40
C ALA A 42 -10.14 -9.32 2.00
N VAL A 43 -10.56 -8.34 2.82
CA VAL A 43 -11.92 -8.31 3.39
C VAL A 43 -12.96 -8.25 2.28
N LEU A 44 -12.83 -7.34 1.32
CA LEU A 44 -13.75 -7.20 0.19
C LEU A 44 -13.78 -8.45 -0.71
N ALA A 45 -12.64 -9.13 -0.89
CA ALA A 45 -12.57 -10.35 -1.66
C ALA A 45 -13.24 -11.54 -0.96
N VAL A 46 -13.20 -11.60 0.38
CA VAL A 46 -13.78 -12.68 1.17
C VAL A 46 -15.26 -12.44 1.49
N LEU A 47 -15.67 -11.17 1.67
CA LEU A 47 -17.04 -10.77 1.99
C LEU A 47 -18.15 -11.43 1.14
N PRO A 48 -18.03 -11.59 -0.20
CA PRO A 48 -19.09 -12.21 -1.00
C PRO A 48 -19.20 -13.73 -0.82
N PHE A 49 -18.26 -14.37 -0.13
CA PHE A 49 -18.24 -15.81 0.16
C PHE A 49 -18.66 -16.13 1.60
N ILE A 50 -18.97 -15.11 2.41
CA ILE A 50 -19.54 -15.20 3.77
C ILE A 50 -21.05 -14.93 3.65
#